data_AF-A0A9Q6HQQ3-F1
#
_entry.id   AF-A0A9Q6HQQ3-F1
#
_cell.length_a   1.000
_cell.length_b   1.000
_cell.length_c   1.000
_cell.angle_alpha   90.00
_cell.angle_beta   90.00
_cell.angle_gamma   90.00
#
_symmetry.space_group_name_H-M   'P 1'
#
loop_
_entity.id
_entity.type
_entity.pdbx_description
1 polymer ?
#
loop_
_entity_poly.entity_id
_entity_poly.type
_entity_poly.pdbx_seq_one_letter_code
_entity_poly.pdbx_strand_id
1 'polypeptide(L)'
;MKVEYDKDHNGVYQTLIVSINKTASNIFNYLSTTEGIQQWFPQLEICKRKKDGKMLFHLDGEEYKEMYITDFKHNKEIGYTWDLGQVKFELNQDEATTELIFKEFLPYEFPHIGLDFAGWQFQMEKLKALIENNEKLAQQLSDFDYKKVKIEKILHLK
;
A
#
# COMPACT_ATOMS: atom_id res chain seq x y z
N MET A 1 11.28 4.20 7.70
CA MET A 1 9.98 3.49 7.80
C MET A 1 10.08 2.50 8.93
N LYS A 2 9.06 2.43 9.79
CA LYS A 2 8.92 1.35 10.79
C LYS A 2 7.98 0.29 10.23
N VAL A 3 8.28 -0.98 10.48
CA VAL A 3 7.50 -2.13 10.02
C VAL A 3 7.12 -2.96 11.24
N GLU A 4 5.84 -3.29 11.34
CA GLU A 4 5.29 -4.16 12.37
C GLU A 4 4.53 -5.29 11.69
N TYR A 5 4.61 -6.48 12.28
CA TYR A 5 3.91 -7.66 11.82
C TYR A 5 3.04 -8.20 12.94
N ASP A 6 1.87 -8.71 12.59
CA ASP A 6 1.00 -9.43 13.52
C ASP A 6 0.35 -10.61 12.79
N LYS A 7 -0.27 -11.52 13.54
CA LYS A 7 -1.05 -12.62 12.97
C LYS A 7 -2.12 -13.09 13.94
N ASP A 8 -3.20 -13.61 13.37
CA ASP A 8 -4.26 -14.26 14.12
C ASP A 8 -4.66 -15.60 13.46
N HIS A 9 -5.86 -16.08 13.76
CA HIS A 9 -6.41 -17.32 13.20
C HIS A 9 -6.86 -17.17 11.73
N ASN A 10 -7.09 -15.95 11.25
CA ASN A 10 -7.57 -15.66 9.90
C ASN A 10 -6.44 -15.36 8.92
N GLY A 11 -5.32 -14.80 9.40
CA GLY A 11 -4.20 -14.48 8.53
C GLY A 11 -3.11 -13.69 9.21
N VAL A 12 -2.39 -12.93 8.39
CA VAL A 12 -1.26 -12.10 8.80
C VAL A 12 -1.52 -10.64 8.48
N TYR A 13 -0.83 -9.78 9.23
CA TYR A 13 -0.94 -8.34 9.11
C TYR A 13 0.45 -7.72 8.99
N GLN A 14 0.53 -6.66 8.19
CA GLN A 14 1.67 -5.75 8.15
C GLN A 14 1.19 -4.33 8.42
N THR A 15 1.89 -3.61 9.30
CA THR A 15 1.73 -2.17 9.47
C THR A 15 3.04 -1.47 9.11
N LEU A 16 2.96 -0.51 8.20
CA LEU A 16 4.06 0.37 7.80
C LEU A 16 3.78 1.77 8.29
N ILE A 17 4.73 2.36 9.01
CA ILE A 17 4.65 3.72 9.51
C ILE A 17 5.73 4.56 8.83
N VAL A 18 5.28 5.56 8.07
CA VAL A 18 6.11 6.40 7.21
C VAL A 18 5.82 7.87 7.52
N SER A 19 6.82 8.58 8.03
CA SER A 19 6.76 10.03 8.17
C SER A 19 7.11 10.68 6.83
N ILE A 20 6.25 11.58 6.33
CA ILE A 20 6.41 12.29 5.06
C ILE A 20 6.30 13.81 5.31
N ASN A 21 7.28 14.58 4.87
CA ASN A 21 7.36 16.04 5.03
C ASN A 21 6.44 16.80 4.06
N LYS A 22 5.15 16.44 4.07
CA LYS A 22 4.05 17.08 3.34
C LYS A 22 2.77 17.00 4.16
N THR A 23 1.79 17.83 3.77
CA THR A 23 0.45 17.83 4.37
C THR A 23 -0.34 16.58 3.97
N ALA A 24 -1.33 16.20 4.79
CA ALA A 24 -2.17 15.05 4.51
C ALA A 24 -2.95 15.25 3.20
N SER A 25 -3.36 16.47 2.87
CA SER A 25 -4.04 16.75 1.60
C SER A 25 -3.15 16.48 0.38
N ASN A 26 -1.85 16.82 0.46
CA ASN A 26 -0.92 16.52 -0.61
C ASN A 26 -0.76 15.00 -0.80
N ILE A 27 -0.53 14.27 0.29
CA ILE A 27 -0.35 12.81 0.26
C ILE A 27 -1.65 12.12 -0.18
N PHE A 28 -2.81 12.57 0.30
CA PHE A 28 -4.11 11.99 -0.05
C PHE A 28 -4.42 12.10 -1.55
N ASN A 29 -3.90 13.10 -2.25
CA ASN A 29 -4.02 13.16 -3.71
C ASN A 29 -3.26 12.01 -4.38
N TYR A 30 -2.05 11.66 -3.92
CA TYR A 30 -1.30 10.50 -4.40
C TYR A 30 -1.97 9.16 -4.08
N LEU A 31 -2.82 9.10 -3.06
CA LEU A 31 -3.50 7.87 -2.65
C LEU A 31 -4.91 7.72 -3.25
N SER A 32 -5.57 8.83 -3.62
CA SER A 32 -7.02 8.84 -3.86
C SER A 32 -7.44 9.38 -5.23
N THR A 33 -6.52 9.73 -6.12
CA THR A 33 -6.82 10.04 -7.53
C THR A 33 -6.03 9.14 -8.47
N THR A 34 -6.55 8.91 -9.68
CA THR A 34 -5.85 8.14 -10.71
C THR A 34 -4.52 8.78 -11.08
N GLU A 35 -4.51 10.11 -11.27
CA GLU A 35 -3.30 10.86 -11.62
C GLU A 35 -2.25 10.81 -10.51
N GLY A 36 -2.68 10.68 -9.25
CA GLY A 36 -1.79 10.56 -8.11
C GLY A 36 -1.24 9.15 -7.94
N ILE A 37 -2.13 8.16 -7.89
CA ILE A 37 -1.76 6.77 -7.57
C ILE A 37 -0.87 6.15 -8.66
N GLN A 38 -1.13 6.48 -9.92
CA GLN A 38 -0.34 5.94 -11.04
C GLN A 38 1.11 6.43 -11.09
N GLN A 39 1.46 7.50 -10.35
CA GLN A 39 2.84 7.98 -10.31
C GLN A 39 3.78 7.03 -9.54
N TRP A 40 3.24 6.29 -8.57
CA TRP A 40 4.00 5.33 -7.77
C TRP A 40 3.52 3.90 -7.98
N PHE A 41 2.23 3.68 -8.27
CA PHE A 41 1.67 2.37 -8.58
C PHE A 41 0.84 2.40 -9.88
N PRO A 42 1.51 2.36 -11.06
CA PRO A 42 0.90 2.59 -12.38
C PRO A 42 -0.27 1.69 -12.74
N GLN A 43 -0.32 0.49 -12.17
CA GLN A 43 -1.36 -0.50 -12.43
C GLN A 43 -2.72 -0.14 -11.80
N LEU A 44 -2.78 0.80 -10.85
CA LEU A 44 -4.03 1.16 -10.19
C LEU A 44 -4.74 2.33 -10.85
N GLU A 45 -6.06 2.26 -10.88
CA GLU A 45 -6.94 3.32 -11.35
C GLU A 45 -8.12 3.51 -10.38
N ILE A 46 -8.47 4.76 -10.07
CA ILE A 46 -9.58 5.11 -9.18
C ILE A 46 -10.75 5.62 -10.01
N CYS A 47 -11.77 4.78 -10.20
CA CYS A 47 -12.96 5.17 -10.95
C CYS A 47 -13.91 6.04 -10.14
N LYS A 48 -14.04 5.80 -8.82
CA LYS A 48 -14.99 6.53 -7.97
C LYS A 48 -14.48 6.74 -6.54
N ARG A 49 -14.28 8.00 -6.14
CA ARG A 49 -13.70 8.42 -4.84
C ARG A 49 -14.72 8.44 -3.71
N LYS A 50 -15.22 7.27 -3.30
CA LYS A 50 -16.11 7.12 -2.13
C LYS A 50 -16.10 5.68 -1.65
N LYS A 51 -16.67 5.42 -0.47
CA LYS A 51 -16.98 4.07 -0.02
C LYS A 51 -17.85 3.33 -1.04
N ASP A 52 -17.54 2.06 -1.26
CA ASP A 52 -18.06 1.18 -2.32
C ASP A 52 -17.76 1.70 -3.74
N GLY A 53 -16.79 2.61 -3.86
CA GLY A 53 -16.29 3.12 -5.12
C GLY A 53 -15.41 2.09 -5.82
N LYS A 54 -15.57 1.97 -7.14
CA LYS A 54 -14.80 1.04 -7.97
C LYS A 54 -13.37 1.55 -8.19
N MET A 55 -12.44 0.61 -8.17
CA MET A 55 -11.05 0.74 -8.59
C MET A 55 -10.71 -0.39 -9.58
N LEU A 56 -9.71 -0.17 -10.42
CA LEU A 56 -9.20 -1.18 -11.36
C LEU A 56 -7.72 -1.45 -11.08
N PHE A 57 -7.34 -2.71 -11.22
CA PHE A 57 -5.95 -3.14 -11.27
C PHE A 57 -5.65 -3.73 -12.65
N HIS A 58 -4.77 -3.06 -13.37
CA HIS A 58 -4.36 -3.41 -14.72
C HIS A 58 -3.16 -4.35 -14.67
N LEU A 59 -3.34 -5.56 -15.20
CA LEU A 59 -2.29 -6.54 -15.37
C LEU A 59 -1.83 -6.53 -16.84
N ASP A 60 -0.52 -6.56 -17.07
CA ASP A 60 0.02 -6.49 -18.42
C ASP A 60 -0.45 -7.67 -19.27
N GLY A 61 -1.23 -7.38 -20.32
CA GLY A 61 -1.73 -8.39 -21.26
C GLY A 61 -2.94 -9.20 -20.78
N GLU A 62 -3.55 -8.84 -19.64
CA GLU A 62 -4.73 -9.51 -19.10
C GLU A 62 -5.93 -8.54 -18.96
N GLU A 63 -7.12 -9.08 -18.68
CA GLU A 63 -8.25 -8.25 -18.25
C GLU A 63 -7.95 -7.63 -16.88
N TYR A 64 -8.46 -6.41 -16.67
CA TYR A 64 -8.34 -5.74 -15.38
C TYR A 64 -9.05 -6.54 -14.28
N LYS A 65 -8.53 -6.46 -13.06
CA LYS A 65 -9.24 -6.92 -11.86
C LYS A 65 -10.02 -5.76 -11.24
N GLU A 66 -11.25 -6.02 -10.83
CA GLU A 66 -12.04 -5.05 -10.08
C GLU A 66 -11.69 -5.08 -8.59
N MET A 67 -11.60 -3.90 -8.01
CA MET A 67 -11.39 -3.68 -6.59
C MET A 67 -12.39 -2.64 -6.08
N TYR A 68 -12.63 -2.62 -4.77
CA TYR A 68 -13.64 -1.76 -4.16
C TYR A 68 -13.07 -1.02 -2.94
N ILE A 69 -13.35 0.28 -2.87
CA ILE A 69 -12.98 1.13 -1.73
C ILE A 69 -13.84 0.76 -0.52
N THR A 70 -13.21 0.26 0.54
CA THR A 70 -13.86 -0.14 1.81
C THR A 70 -14.05 1.05 2.74
N ASP A 71 -13.11 1.99 2.71
CA ASP A 71 -13.05 3.16 3.58
C ASP A 71 -12.65 4.39 2.79
N PHE A 72 -13.32 5.52 3.05
CA PHE A 72 -12.98 6.78 2.41
C PHE A 72 -13.34 7.96 3.31
N LYS A 73 -12.31 8.64 3.80
CA LYS A 73 -12.44 9.90 4.54
C LYS A 73 -11.43 10.88 3.99
N HIS A 74 -11.94 11.96 3.40
CA HIS A 74 -11.11 12.95 2.71
C HIS A 74 -9.94 13.43 3.59
N ASN A 75 -8.72 13.37 3.06
CA ASN A 75 -7.46 13.71 3.72
C ASN A 75 -7.16 12.95 5.01
N LYS A 76 -7.81 11.81 5.25
CA LYS A 76 -7.63 11.01 6.47
C LYS A 76 -7.43 9.53 6.21
N GLU A 77 -8.26 8.91 5.37
CA GLU A 77 -8.12 7.49 5.12
C GLU A 77 -8.68 7.07 3.76
N ILE A 78 -8.04 6.05 3.17
CA ILE A 78 -8.57 5.30 2.04
C ILE A 78 -8.19 3.84 2.23
N GLY A 79 -9.16 2.94 2.14
CA GLY A 79 -8.95 1.50 2.17
C GLY A 79 -9.64 0.83 1.00
N TYR A 80 -9.11 -0.30 0.54
CA TYR A 80 -9.70 -1.07 -0.55
C TYR A 80 -9.37 -2.55 -0.46
N THR A 81 -10.20 -3.38 -1.10
CA THR A 81 -9.96 -4.82 -1.28
C THR A 81 -8.66 -5.05 -2.04
N TRP A 82 -7.90 -6.09 -1.69
CA TRP A 82 -6.62 -6.45 -2.32
C TRP A 82 -6.57 -7.96 -2.60
N ASP A 83 -7.09 -8.39 -3.75
CA ASP A 83 -7.33 -9.81 -4.05
C ASP A 83 -8.09 -10.50 -2.88
N LEU A 84 -7.54 -11.54 -2.24
CA LEU A 84 -8.13 -12.16 -1.04
C LEU A 84 -7.96 -11.34 0.26
N GLY A 85 -7.11 -10.32 0.23
CA GLY A 85 -6.76 -9.46 1.36
C GLY A 85 -7.39 -8.08 1.31
N GLN A 86 -6.86 -7.17 2.13
CA GLN A 86 -7.30 -5.79 2.24
C GLN A 86 -6.13 -4.88 2.60
N VAL A 87 -6.16 -3.65 2.08
CA VAL A 87 -5.20 -2.61 2.45
C VAL A 87 -5.90 -1.33 2.88
N LYS A 88 -5.27 -0.59 3.79
CA LYS A 88 -5.76 0.68 4.31
C LYS A 88 -4.63 1.66 4.54
N PHE A 89 -4.85 2.90 4.12
CA PHE A 89 -3.99 4.04 4.39
C PHE A 89 -4.69 4.97 5.38
N GLU A 90 -4.00 5.34 6.44
CA GLU A 90 -4.43 6.35 7.41
C GLU A 90 -3.39 7.48 7.46
N LEU A 91 -3.85 8.73 7.51
CA LEU A 91 -3.02 9.93 7.50
C LEU A 91 -3.23 10.71 8.80
N ASN A 92 -2.17 10.82 9.59
CA ASN A 92 -2.13 11.62 10.81
C ASN A 92 -1.20 12.81 10.59
N GLN A 93 -1.78 13.98 10.30
CA GLN A 93 -1.00 15.19 10.08
C GLN A 93 -0.59 15.82 11.41
N ASP A 94 0.69 16.18 11.50
CA ASP A 94 1.29 17.01 12.55
C ASP A 94 2.04 18.18 11.88
N GLU A 95 1.46 19.38 11.99
CA GLU A 95 1.93 20.59 11.31
C GLU A 95 2.19 20.40 9.80
N ALA A 96 3.47 20.42 9.37
CA ALA A 96 3.92 20.29 7.99
C ALA A 96 4.28 18.84 7.60
N THR A 97 4.25 17.93 8.56
CA THR A 97 4.61 16.52 8.41
C THR A 97 3.37 15.67 8.58
N THR A 98 3.28 14.56 7.87
CA THR A 98 2.19 13.60 8.01
C THR A 98 2.77 12.23 8.24
N GLU A 99 2.27 11.54 9.25
CA GLU A 99 2.48 10.11 9.41
C GLU A 99 1.45 9.37 8.54
N LEU A 100 1.94 8.65 7.55
CA LEU A 100 1.18 7.68 6.77
C LEU A 100 1.32 6.32 7.46
N ILE A 101 0.20 5.76 7.88
CA ILE A 101 0.09 4.41 8.40
C ILE A 101 -0.59 3.56 7.34
N PHE A 102 0.18 2.65 6.74
CA PHE A 102 -0.35 1.63 5.84
C PHE A 102 -0.56 0.33 6.61
N LYS A 103 -1.75 -0.26 6.47
CA LYS A 103 -2.13 -1.52 7.07
C LYS A 103 -2.53 -2.47 5.97
N GLU A 104 -2.06 -3.70 6.08
CA GLU A 104 -2.34 -4.77 5.15
C GLU A 104 -2.77 -6.00 5.94
N PHE A 105 -3.81 -6.66 5.46
CA PHE A 105 -4.25 -7.97 5.93
C PHE A 105 -4.26 -8.93 4.75
N LEU A 106 -3.60 -10.08 4.92
CA LEU A 106 -3.64 -11.18 3.97
C LEU A 106 -4.09 -12.47 4.69
N PRO A 107 -5.12 -13.17 4.20
CA PRO A 107 -5.48 -14.48 4.75
C PRO A 107 -4.40 -15.53 4.45
N TYR A 108 -4.35 -16.62 5.19
CA TYR A 108 -3.31 -17.65 5.00
C TYR A 108 -3.37 -18.35 3.63
N GLU A 109 -4.53 -18.31 2.96
CA GLU A 109 -4.71 -18.80 1.61
C GLU A 109 -4.11 -17.87 0.54
N PHE A 110 -3.72 -16.65 0.91
CA PHE A 110 -3.11 -15.70 -0.01
C PHE A 110 -1.76 -16.24 -0.52
N PRO A 111 -1.54 -16.30 -1.84
CA PRO A 111 -0.29 -16.81 -2.38
C PRO A 111 0.85 -15.79 -2.17
N HIS A 112 2.04 -16.28 -1.83
CA HIS A 112 3.25 -15.45 -1.76
C HIS A 112 3.19 -14.27 -0.78
N ILE A 113 2.56 -14.43 0.39
CA ILE A 113 2.45 -13.41 1.46
C ILE A 113 3.74 -12.61 1.67
N GLY A 114 4.89 -13.28 1.83
CA GLY A 114 6.16 -12.59 2.08
C GLY A 114 6.60 -11.67 0.92
N LEU A 115 6.22 -12.02 -0.31
CA LEU A 115 6.51 -11.25 -1.52
C LEU A 115 5.58 -10.04 -1.63
N ASP A 116 4.30 -10.19 -1.30
CA ASP A 116 3.31 -9.09 -1.32
C ASP A 116 3.67 -8.02 -0.27
N PHE A 117 3.95 -8.46 0.96
CA PHE A 117 4.44 -7.61 2.06
C PHE A 117 5.70 -6.83 1.67
N ALA A 118 6.68 -7.50 1.03
CA ALA A 118 7.88 -6.85 0.51
C ALA A 118 7.59 -5.86 -0.63
N GLY A 119 6.62 -6.18 -1.49
CA GLY A 119 6.11 -5.31 -2.55
C GLY A 119 5.56 -4.01 -1.99
N TRP A 120 4.65 -4.08 -1.02
CA TRP A 120 4.08 -2.89 -0.37
C TRP A 120 5.11 -2.07 0.40
N GLN A 121 6.08 -2.71 1.06
CA GLN A 121 7.21 -2.00 1.66
C GLN A 121 7.96 -1.16 0.64
N PHE A 122 8.28 -1.73 -0.52
CA PHE A 122 8.92 -0.98 -1.61
C PHE A 122 8.02 0.13 -2.16
N GLN A 123 6.72 -0.12 -2.33
CA GLN A 123 5.79 0.92 -2.79
C GLN A 123 5.72 2.11 -1.81
N MET A 124 5.80 1.87 -0.50
CA MET A 124 5.81 2.93 0.50
C MET A 124 7.12 3.74 0.46
N GLU A 125 8.26 3.09 0.25
CA GLU A 125 9.55 3.76 0.02
C GLU A 125 9.50 4.63 -1.24
N LYS A 126 8.96 4.09 -2.34
CA LYS A 126 8.79 4.79 -3.61
C LYS A 126 7.85 5.98 -3.49
N LEU A 127 6.73 5.83 -2.80
CA LEU A 127 5.77 6.91 -2.55
C LEU A 127 6.42 8.06 -1.79
N LYS A 128 7.15 7.78 -0.70
CA LYS A 128 7.85 8.81 0.08
C LYS A 128 8.91 9.54 -0.77
N ALA A 129 9.76 8.80 -1.47
CA ALA A 129 10.80 9.38 -2.32
C ALA A 129 10.22 10.27 -3.44
N LEU A 130 9.12 9.83 -4.05
CA LEU A 130 8.39 10.62 -5.03
C LEU A 130 7.82 11.91 -4.43
N ILE A 131 7.15 11.83 -3.29
CA ILE A 131 6.47 12.99 -2.68
C ILE A 131 7.46 14.04 -2.17
N GLU A 132 8.57 13.62 -1.56
CA GLU A 132 9.51 14.55 -0.94
C GLU A 132 10.54 15.09 -1.92
N ASN A 133 11.04 14.23 -2.81
CA ASN A 133 12.22 14.51 -3.62
C ASN A 133 11.93 14.46 -5.13
N ASN A 134 10.70 14.12 -5.54
CA ASN A 134 10.36 13.82 -6.93
C ASN A 134 11.25 12.72 -7.55
N GLU A 135 11.71 11.80 -6.70
CA GLU A 135 12.63 10.73 -7.07
C GLU A 135 11.85 9.47 -7.48
N LYS A 136 12.28 8.85 -8.59
CA LYS A 136 11.72 7.59 -9.07
C LYS A 136 12.63 6.44 -8.65
N LEU A 137 12.21 5.66 -7.65
CA LEU A 137 12.92 4.46 -7.26
C LEU A 137 12.69 3.32 -8.27
N ALA A 138 13.79 2.67 -8.68
CA ALA A 138 13.76 1.51 -9.55
C ALA A 138 13.61 0.22 -8.73
N GLN A 139 12.64 -0.62 -9.12
CA GLN A 139 12.36 -1.88 -8.42
C GLN A 139 13.52 -2.87 -8.45
N GLN A 140 14.35 -2.83 -9.50
CA GLN A 140 15.52 -3.71 -9.69
C GLN A 140 16.58 -3.59 -8.56
N LEU A 141 16.54 -2.53 -7.77
CA LEU A 141 17.46 -2.32 -6.65
C LEU A 141 17.01 -3.04 -5.36
N SER A 142 15.80 -3.59 -5.32
CA SER A 142 15.27 -4.30 -4.16
C SER A 142 15.50 -5.81 -4.25
N ASP A 143 16.14 -6.37 -3.23
CA ASP A 143 16.27 -7.82 -3.06
C ASP A 143 14.98 -8.40 -2.43
N PHE A 144 13.98 -8.66 -3.29
CA PHE A 144 12.68 -9.18 -2.87
C PHE A 144 12.77 -10.60 -2.32
N ASP A 145 13.68 -11.44 -2.83
CA ASP A 145 13.85 -12.80 -2.35
C ASP A 145 14.37 -12.81 -0.91
N TYR A 146 15.38 -11.99 -0.61
CA TYR A 146 15.88 -11.83 0.75
C TYR A 146 14.80 -11.26 1.68
N LYS A 147 14.09 -10.21 1.26
CA LYS A 147 13.01 -9.59 2.06
C LYS A 147 11.91 -10.62 2.38
N LYS A 148 11.47 -11.36 1.37
CA LYS A 148 10.47 -12.42 1.49
C LYS A 148 10.87 -13.47 2.52
N VAL A 149 12.05 -14.07 2.39
CA VAL A 149 12.54 -15.10 3.32
C VAL A 149 12.60 -14.57 4.75
N LYS A 150 13.02 -13.31 4.94
CA LYS A 150 13.06 -12.68 6.26
C LYS A 150 11.65 -12.48 6.84
N ILE A 151 10.70 -12.01 6.04
CA ILE A 151 9.30 -11.81 6.43
C ILE A 151 8.65 -13.13 6.83
N GLU A 152 8.76 -14.15 5.97
CA GLU A 152 8.20 -15.48 6.21
C GLU A 152 8.75 -16.10 7.49
N LYS A 153 10.05 -15.93 7.74
CA LYS A 153 10.69 -16.39 8.99
C LYS A 153 10.14 -15.67 10.23
N ILE A 154 9.91 -14.37 10.17
CA ILE A 154 9.35 -13.59 11.31
C ILE A 154 7.92 -14.02 11.60
N LEU A 155 7.12 -14.22 10.56
CA LEU A 155 5.71 -14.61 10.68
C LEU A 155 5.51 -16.10 10.96
N HIS A 156 6.60 -16.89 10.88
CA HIS A 156 6.56 -18.35 10.94
C HIS A 156 5.65 -18.97 9.87
N LEU A 157 5.72 -18.41 8.66
CA LEU A 157 5.11 -18.98 7.46
C LEU A 157 6.03 -20.10 6.93
N LYS A 158 5.43 -21.14 6.34
CA LYS A 158 6.16 -22.34 5.90
C LYS A 158 7.09 -22.06 4.74
#